data_AF-A0A6P0UYR7-F1
#
_entry.id   AF-A0A6P0UYR7-F1
#
_cell.length_a   1.000
_cell.length_b   1.000
_cell.length_c   1.000
_cell.angle_alpha   90.00
_cell.angle_beta   90.00
_cell.angle_gamma   90.00
#
_symmetry.space_group_name_H-M   'P 1'
#
loop_
_entity.id
_entity.type
_entity.pdbx_description
1 polymer ?
#
loop_
_entity_poly.entity_id
_entity_poly.type
_entity_poly.pdbx_seq_one_letter_code
_entity_poly.pdbx_strand_id
1 'polypeptide(L)'
;MDENRLQAYLELIQSLLSCPDGEETQTLQAHPELVDAELVQVIISVAEQMAAEGDKNTASWLRNYAVEIAYSLGLVTATPEEYLQFLMQVLEAIAESGDNSQVVYPLLQANLDKLDDGLTQIVQAWATETLATVEPQQAQFIAVDLVNLGNLMQEFPLGNEASNLETAITCYQNALEVCTREAMLVDWAMTQNNLAAAYSKRILGDKAQNLENTIACYQNALEVRTREAMPVEWAKIQNNLAIAYSDRMLGDKAQNLEDAIACFHNALEVFPRKAFPFEWARTQNNLAIAYSDRILGDKAQNLEDAIAFHQNALEIHTREAFPFEWAITQND
;
A
#
# COMPACT_ATOMS: atom_id res chain seq x y z
N MET A 1 -2.50 -23.69 -11.83
CA MET A 1 -1.35 -24.59 -11.65
C MET A 1 -1.87 -26.02 -11.49
N ASP A 2 -1.23 -26.98 -12.15
CA ASP A 2 -1.49 -28.42 -11.97
C ASP A 2 -1.02 -28.84 -10.57
N GLU A 3 -1.82 -29.61 -9.83
CA GLU A 3 -1.48 -30.09 -8.48
C GLU A 3 -0.15 -30.86 -8.45
N ASN A 4 0.14 -31.62 -9.51
CA ASN A 4 1.40 -32.36 -9.60
C ASN A 4 2.61 -31.43 -9.71
N ARG A 5 2.44 -30.28 -10.39
CA ARG A 5 3.50 -29.29 -10.59
C ARG A 5 3.76 -28.50 -9.30
N LEU A 6 2.69 -28.10 -8.61
CA LEU A 6 2.81 -27.48 -7.29
C LEU A 6 3.55 -28.40 -6.31
N GLN A 7 3.21 -29.68 -6.27
CA GLN A 7 3.88 -30.64 -5.39
C GLN A 7 5.37 -30.76 -5.72
N ALA A 8 5.73 -30.82 -7.01
CA ALA A 8 7.14 -30.84 -7.43
C ALA A 8 7.89 -29.58 -7.01
N TYR A 9 7.26 -28.40 -7.09
CA TYR A 9 7.86 -27.16 -6.58
C TYR A 9 8.08 -27.20 -5.07
N LEU A 10 7.11 -27.67 -4.29
CA LEU A 10 7.23 -27.77 -2.84
C LEU A 10 8.36 -28.74 -2.44
N GLU A 11 8.50 -29.86 -3.13
CA GLU A 11 9.58 -30.83 -2.91
C GLU A 11 10.96 -30.23 -3.26
N LEU A 12 11.06 -29.47 -4.34
CA LEU A 12 12.29 -28.76 -4.70
C LEU A 12 12.64 -27.71 -3.65
N ILE A 13 11.67 -26.92 -3.17
CA ILE A 13 11.88 -25.92 -2.11
C ILE A 13 12.36 -26.60 -0.83
N GLN A 14 11.74 -27.70 -0.43
CA GLN A 14 12.20 -28.46 0.74
C GLN A 14 13.63 -28.99 0.57
N SER A 15 14.00 -29.40 -0.65
CA SER A 15 15.35 -29.85 -0.97
C SER A 15 16.35 -28.69 -0.89
N LEU A 16 15.99 -27.49 -1.36
CA LEU A 16 16.80 -26.27 -1.22
C LEU A 16 17.01 -25.88 0.25
N LEU A 17 15.97 -26.00 1.07
CA LEU A 17 16.04 -25.69 2.50
C LEU A 17 16.84 -26.70 3.33
N SER A 18 17.10 -27.90 2.78
CA SER A 18 17.78 -28.99 3.50
C SER A 18 19.13 -29.37 2.88
N CYS A 19 19.52 -28.81 1.74
CA CYS A 19 20.82 -29.06 1.14
C CYS A 19 21.95 -28.35 1.91
N PRO A 20 23.20 -28.84 1.83
CA PRO A 20 24.34 -28.15 2.43
C PRO A 20 24.57 -26.77 1.81
N ASP A 21 25.05 -25.82 2.63
CA ASP A 21 25.39 -24.47 2.19
C ASP A 21 26.31 -24.50 0.95
N GLY A 22 25.90 -23.83 -0.12
CA GLY A 22 26.63 -23.75 -1.38
C GLY A 22 26.30 -24.86 -2.40
N GLU A 23 25.41 -25.80 -2.07
CA GLU A 23 24.91 -26.83 -2.99
C GLU A 23 23.57 -26.45 -3.63
N GLU A 24 22.96 -25.31 -3.31
CA GLU A 24 21.63 -24.89 -3.76
C GLU A 24 21.55 -24.77 -5.29
N THR A 25 22.61 -24.25 -5.91
CA THR A 25 22.71 -24.16 -7.37
C THR A 25 22.71 -25.54 -8.02
N GLN A 26 23.36 -26.53 -7.39
CA GLN A 26 23.39 -27.91 -7.90
C GLN A 26 22.00 -28.56 -7.74
N THR A 27 21.34 -28.30 -6.61
CA THR A 27 19.95 -28.74 -6.35
C THR A 27 18.99 -28.21 -7.42
N LEU A 28 19.08 -26.92 -7.80
CA LEU A 28 18.28 -26.37 -8.91
C LEU A 28 18.65 -26.99 -10.26
N GLN A 29 19.95 -27.17 -10.55
CA GLN A 29 20.42 -27.73 -11.81
C GLN A 29 20.02 -29.19 -12.02
N ALA A 30 19.68 -29.91 -10.94
CA ALA A 30 19.11 -31.27 -11.03
C ALA A 30 17.65 -31.28 -11.55
N HIS A 31 16.96 -30.14 -11.51
CA HIS A 31 15.55 -29.98 -11.88
C HIS A 31 15.30 -28.78 -12.82
N PRO A 32 16.00 -28.68 -13.97
CA PRO A 32 15.92 -27.51 -14.85
C PRO A 32 14.51 -27.28 -15.43
N GLU A 33 13.69 -28.32 -15.52
CA GLU A 33 12.29 -28.25 -15.97
C GLU A 33 11.36 -27.51 -15.00
N LEU A 34 11.79 -27.37 -13.74
CA LEU A 34 11.04 -26.66 -12.70
C LEU A 34 11.51 -25.21 -12.53
N VAL A 35 12.63 -24.81 -13.14
CA VAL A 35 13.16 -23.45 -12.98
C VAL A 35 12.46 -22.50 -13.94
N ASP A 36 11.34 -21.92 -13.49
CA ASP A 36 10.54 -20.96 -14.24
C ASP A 36 9.87 -19.90 -13.34
N ALA A 37 9.07 -19.03 -13.95
CA ALA A 37 8.38 -17.96 -13.23
C ALA A 37 7.36 -18.48 -12.19
N GLU A 38 6.76 -19.66 -12.41
CA GLU A 38 5.82 -20.25 -11.44
C GLU A 38 6.56 -20.72 -10.19
N LEU A 39 7.77 -21.30 -10.32
CA LEU A 39 8.61 -21.63 -9.15
C LEU A 39 8.93 -20.40 -8.30
N VAL A 40 9.31 -19.28 -8.94
CA VAL A 40 9.60 -18.03 -8.22
C VAL A 40 8.40 -17.59 -7.37
N GLN A 41 7.19 -17.65 -7.94
CA GLN A 41 5.96 -17.31 -7.21
C GLN A 41 5.71 -18.26 -6.03
N VAL A 42 5.91 -19.57 -6.22
CA VAL A 42 5.72 -20.56 -5.14
C VAL A 42 6.75 -20.36 -4.02
N ILE A 43 8.02 -20.06 -4.35
CA ILE A 43 9.04 -19.72 -3.34
C ILE A 43 8.60 -18.51 -2.51
N ILE A 44 8.11 -17.46 -3.15
CA ILE A 44 7.62 -16.25 -2.46
C ILE A 44 6.43 -16.57 -1.55
N SER A 45 5.47 -17.37 -2.03
CA SER A 45 4.32 -17.80 -1.21
C SER A 45 4.73 -18.66 -0.02
N VAL A 46 5.70 -19.56 -0.18
CA VAL A 46 6.26 -20.33 0.94
C VAL A 46 6.96 -19.41 1.94
N ALA A 47 7.75 -18.43 1.46
CA ALA A 47 8.38 -17.44 2.32
C ALA A 47 7.36 -16.62 3.13
N GLU A 48 6.25 -16.23 2.51
CA GLU A 48 5.14 -15.55 3.20
C GLU A 48 4.53 -16.42 4.29
N GLN A 49 4.28 -17.70 4.01
CA GLN A 49 3.75 -18.63 5.00
C GLN A 49 4.73 -18.82 6.17
N MET A 50 6.02 -19.02 5.89
CA MET A 50 7.05 -19.20 6.92
C MET A 50 7.17 -17.96 7.81
N ALA A 51 7.12 -16.76 7.22
CA ALA A 51 7.12 -15.52 7.99
C ALA A 51 5.88 -15.42 8.90
N ALA A 52 4.70 -15.80 8.42
CA ALA A 52 3.46 -15.82 9.21
C ALA A 52 3.51 -16.86 10.35
N GLU A 53 4.24 -17.95 10.16
CA GLU A 53 4.50 -18.98 11.18
C GLU A 53 5.63 -18.59 12.16
N GLY A 54 6.30 -17.45 11.92
CA GLY A 54 7.35 -16.89 12.76
C GLY A 54 8.78 -17.23 12.33
N ASP A 55 8.98 -18.04 11.28
CA ASP A 55 10.29 -18.34 10.71
C ASP A 55 10.73 -17.27 9.70
N LYS A 56 10.94 -16.06 10.24
CA LYS A 56 11.29 -14.85 9.48
C LYS A 56 12.65 -14.96 8.78
N ASN A 57 13.62 -15.68 9.36
CA ASN A 57 14.96 -15.81 8.78
C ASN A 57 14.93 -16.69 7.53
N THR A 58 14.27 -17.85 7.60
CA THR A 58 14.14 -18.73 6.43
C THR A 58 13.30 -18.05 5.33
N ALA A 59 12.28 -17.29 5.72
CA ALA A 59 11.51 -16.48 4.77
C ALA A 59 12.39 -15.45 4.04
N SER A 60 13.21 -14.67 4.75
CA SER A 60 14.12 -13.70 4.12
C SER A 60 15.12 -14.35 3.18
N TRP A 61 15.68 -15.50 3.57
CA TRP A 61 16.57 -16.28 2.72
C TRP A 61 15.87 -16.74 1.43
N LEU A 62 14.66 -17.30 1.53
CA LEU A 62 13.87 -17.72 0.37
C LEU A 62 13.56 -16.55 -0.57
N ARG A 63 13.28 -15.36 -0.04
CA ARG A 63 13.04 -14.16 -0.86
C ARG A 63 14.28 -13.74 -1.65
N ASN A 64 15.45 -13.68 -1.00
CA ASN A 64 16.70 -13.38 -1.68
C ASN A 64 17.00 -14.42 -2.78
N TYR A 65 16.78 -15.71 -2.48
CA TYR A 65 16.99 -16.77 -3.45
C TYR A 65 15.96 -16.75 -4.59
N ALA A 66 14.71 -16.37 -4.34
CA ALA A 66 13.72 -16.14 -5.38
C ALA A 66 14.15 -15.04 -6.36
N VAL A 67 14.78 -13.97 -5.86
CA VAL A 67 15.32 -12.89 -6.70
C VAL A 67 16.51 -13.38 -7.53
N GLU A 68 17.41 -14.21 -7.00
CA GLU A 68 18.48 -14.85 -7.79
C GLU A 68 17.92 -15.67 -8.96
N ILE A 69 16.91 -16.50 -8.69
CA ILE A 69 16.26 -17.32 -9.71
C ILE A 69 15.56 -16.41 -10.73
N ALA A 70 14.81 -15.41 -10.28
CA ALA A 70 14.12 -14.46 -11.14
C ALA A 70 15.09 -13.70 -12.06
N TYR A 71 16.26 -13.29 -11.54
CA TYR A 71 17.31 -12.63 -12.32
C TYR A 71 17.87 -13.57 -13.39
N SER A 72 18.15 -14.84 -13.04
CA SER A 72 18.64 -15.85 -14.00
C SER A 72 17.65 -16.12 -15.14
N LEU A 73 16.35 -15.93 -14.88
CA LEU A 73 15.26 -16.06 -15.85
C LEU A 73 14.97 -14.76 -16.62
N GLY A 74 15.62 -13.64 -16.26
CA GLY A 74 15.36 -12.32 -16.84
C GLY A 74 13.98 -11.74 -16.47
N LEU A 75 13.41 -12.16 -15.33
CA LEU A 75 12.13 -11.65 -14.81
C LEU A 75 12.30 -10.35 -14.03
N VAL A 76 13.51 -10.11 -13.50
CA VAL A 76 13.93 -8.90 -12.81
C VAL A 76 15.26 -8.42 -13.40
N THR A 77 15.63 -7.16 -13.17
CA THR A 77 16.75 -6.53 -13.89
C THR A 77 18.10 -6.59 -13.19
N ALA A 78 18.10 -6.86 -11.88
CA ALA A 78 19.30 -6.80 -11.06
C ALA A 78 19.44 -8.03 -10.13
N THR A 79 20.67 -8.27 -9.68
CA THR A 79 20.95 -9.26 -8.64
C THR A 79 20.50 -8.76 -7.25
N PRO A 80 20.29 -9.65 -6.26
CA PRO A 80 20.01 -9.25 -4.88
C PRO A 80 21.01 -8.24 -4.30
N GLU A 81 22.31 -8.41 -4.59
CA GLU A 81 23.37 -7.51 -4.15
C GLU A 81 23.20 -6.10 -4.75
N GLU A 82 22.85 -6.00 -6.04
CA GLU A 82 22.64 -4.73 -6.72
C GLU A 82 21.36 -4.01 -6.26
N TYR A 83 20.29 -4.76 -5.96
CA TYR A 83 19.09 -4.21 -5.31
C TYR A 83 19.40 -3.73 -3.89
N LEU A 84 20.14 -4.50 -3.10
CA LEU A 84 20.51 -4.12 -1.74
C LEU A 84 21.38 -2.86 -1.75
N GLN A 85 22.37 -2.79 -2.65
CA GLN A 85 23.20 -1.60 -2.81
C GLN A 85 22.35 -0.37 -3.19
N PHE A 86 21.40 -0.53 -4.11
CA PHE A 86 20.48 0.54 -4.48
C PHE A 86 19.60 0.95 -3.29
N LEU A 87 19.02 0.00 -2.57
CA LEU A 87 18.23 0.26 -1.36
C LEU A 87 19.03 1.04 -0.33
N MET A 88 20.29 0.66 -0.07
CA MET A 88 21.15 1.36 0.89
C MET A 88 21.42 2.81 0.47
N GLN A 89 21.65 3.07 -0.82
CA GLN A 89 21.83 4.44 -1.33
C GLN A 89 20.57 5.30 -1.14
N VAL A 90 19.40 4.72 -1.40
CA VAL A 90 18.12 5.42 -1.24
C VAL A 90 17.85 5.71 0.24
N LEU A 91 18.05 4.73 1.12
CA LEU A 91 17.85 4.89 2.56
C LEU A 91 18.87 5.87 3.18
N GLU A 92 20.11 5.89 2.71
CA GLU A 92 21.09 6.90 3.13
C GLU A 92 20.62 8.31 2.74
N ALA A 93 20.14 8.50 1.51
CA ALA A 93 19.59 9.77 1.07
C ALA A 93 18.35 10.20 1.89
N ILE A 94 17.50 9.25 2.28
CA ILE A 94 16.34 9.48 3.15
C ILE A 94 16.80 9.84 4.57
N ALA A 95 17.77 9.14 5.14
CA ALA A 95 18.29 9.45 6.48
C ALA A 95 18.88 10.86 6.55
N GLU A 96 19.44 11.37 5.45
CA GLU A 96 19.98 12.74 5.36
C GLU A 96 18.92 13.81 5.08
N SER A 97 17.87 13.48 4.31
CA SER A 97 16.95 14.47 3.73
C SER A 97 15.47 14.30 4.08
N GLY A 98 15.12 13.23 4.80
CA GLY A 98 13.75 12.82 5.10
C GLY A 98 13.00 12.36 3.85
N ASP A 99 11.76 12.84 3.71
CA ASP A 99 10.88 12.60 2.57
C ASP A 99 11.08 13.62 1.43
N ASN A 100 12.24 14.27 1.36
CA ASN A 100 12.51 15.29 0.35
C ASN A 100 12.67 14.67 -1.06
N SER A 101 11.58 14.71 -1.82
CA SER A 101 11.53 14.19 -3.19
C SER A 101 12.56 14.80 -4.14
N GLN A 102 13.02 16.04 -3.91
CA GLN A 102 14.05 16.65 -4.76
C GLN A 102 15.41 15.98 -4.64
N VAL A 103 15.66 15.27 -3.53
CA VAL A 103 16.91 14.52 -3.29
C VAL A 103 16.75 13.07 -3.76
N VAL A 104 15.63 12.43 -3.42
CA VAL A 104 15.46 10.99 -3.64
C VAL A 104 14.98 10.65 -5.07
N TYR A 105 14.09 11.46 -5.66
CA TYR A 105 13.55 11.15 -7.00
C TYR A 105 14.61 11.05 -8.10
N PRO A 106 15.68 11.87 -8.13
CA PRO A 106 16.78 11.68 -9.08
C PRO A 106 17.45 10.29 -8.97
N LEU A 107 17.58 9.74 -7.75
CA LEU A 107 18.16 8.41 -7.54
C LEU A 107 17.23 7.31 -8.05
N LEU A 108 15.92 7.42 -7.76
CA LEU A 108 14.90 6.49 -8.27
C LEU A 108 14.83 6.56 -9.80
N GLN A 109 14.82 7.77 -10.37
CA GLN A 109 14.77 7.98 -11.82
C GLN A 109 16.01 7.45 -12.55
N ALA A 110 17.18 7.46 -11.90
CA ALA A 110 18.40 6.89 -12.48
C ALA A 110 18.42 5.35 -12.44
N ASN A 111 17.54 4.71 -11.66
CA ASN A 111 17.46 3.26 -11.46
C ASN A 111 16.05 2.73 -11.69
N LEU A 112 15.32 3.26 -12.69
CA LEU A 112 13.95 2.82 -13.00
C LEU A 112 13.86 1.32 -13.33
N ASP A 113 14.95 0.75 -13.85
CA ASP A 113 15.09 -0.68 -14.10
C ASP A 113 14.98 -1.51 -12.82
N LYS A 114 15.38 -0.95 -11.66
CA LYS A 114 15.32 -1.63 -10.37
C LYS A 114 14.01 -1.37 -9.61
N LEU A 115 13.06 -0.62 -10.18
CA LEU A 115 11.74 -0.39 -9.57
C LEU A 115 10.76 -1.47 -10.03
N ASP A 116 11.08 -2.72 -9.70
CA ASP A 116 10.33 -3.92 -10.03
C ASP A 116 10.13 -4.81 -8.78
N ASP A 117 9.57 -6.01 -8.98
CA ASP A 117 9.22 -6.91 -7.89
C ASP A 117 10.45 -7.41 -7.11
N GLY A 118 11.64 -7.38 -7.73
CA GLY A 118 12.90 -7.74 -7.09
C GLY A 118 13.21 -6.81 -5.92
N LEU A 119 13.06 -5.49 -6.11
CA LEU A 119 13.26 -4.51 -5.04
C LEU A 119 12.32 -4.77 -3.86
N THR A 120 11.04 -5.05 -4.12
CA THR A 120 10.05 -5.35 -3.08
C THR A 120 10.48 -6.53 -2.20
N GLN A 121 10.99 -7.61 -2.83
CA GLN A 121 11.48 -8.78 -2.07
C GLN A 121 12.71 -8.44 -1.22
N ILE A 122 13.65 -7.66 -1.77
CA ILE A 122 14.87 -7.25 -1.05
C ILE A 122 14.55 -6.30 0.10
N VAL A 123 13.64 -5.34 -0.06
CA VAL A 123 13.16 -4.49 1.02
C VAL A 123 12.55 -5.33 2.14
N GLN A 124 11.68 -6.30 1.81
CA GLN A 124 11.05 -7.18 2.79
C GLN A 124 12.10 -7.99 3.56
N ALA A 125 13.03 -8.65 2.87
CA ALA A 125 14.06 -9.48 3.49
C ALA A 125 14.98 -8.65 4.39
N TRP A 126 15.52 -7.54 3.85
CA TRP A 126 16.42 -6.65 4.57
C TRP A 126 15.76 -6.04 5.80
N ALA A 127 14.54 -5.50 5.68
CA ALA A 127 13.85 -4.85 6.79
C ALA A 127 13.55 -5.86 7.90
N THR A 128 13.11 -7.07 7.54
CA THR A 128 12.80 -8.15 8.49
C THR A 128 14.03 -8.53 9.33
N GLU A 129 15.18 -8.75 8.68
CA GLU A 129 16.42 -9.12 9.36
C GLU A 129 17.01 -7.97 10.18
N THR A 130 17.02 -6.76 9.60
CA THR A 130 17.63 -5.60 10.23
C THR A 130 16.86 -5.19 11.48
N LEU A 131 15.53 -5.07 11.39
CA LEU A 131 14.70 -4.67 12.53
C LEU A 131 14.72 -5.69 13.68
N ALA A 132 14.99 -6.97 13.39
CA ALA A 132 15.12 -8.01 14.40
C ALA A 132 16.47 -7.99 15.14
N THR A 133 17.50 -7.35 14.57
CA THR A 133 18.88 -7.45 15.06
C THR A 133 19.40 -6.15 15.68
N VAL A 134 18.88 -5.00 15.28
CA VAL A 134 19.29 -3.70 15.81
C VAL A 134 18.64 -3.39 17.16
N GLU A 135 19.26 -2.49 17.93
CA GLU A 135 18.70 -2.01 19.19
C GLU A 135 17.37 -1.25 18.96
N PRO A 136 16.42 -1.26 19.92
CA PRO A 136 15.09 -0.68 19.72
C PRO A 136 15.08 0.76 19.23
N GLN A 137 15.98 1.61 19.71
CA GLN A 137 16.06 3.01 19.27
C GLN A 137 16.48 3.12 17.80
N GLN A 138 17.39 2.25 17.34
CA GLN A 138 17.80 2.21 15.94
C GLN A 138 16.69 1.64 15.06
N ALA A 139 15.96 0.62 15.54
CA ALA A 139 14.78 0.10 14.85
C ALA A 139 13.73 1.20 14.60
N GLN A 140 13.53 2.11 15.55
CA GLN A 140 12.60 3.23 15.40
C GLN A 140 13.03 4.21 14.29
N PHE A 141 14.33 4.54 14.19
CA PHE A 141 14.83 5.38 13.10
C PHE A 141 14.66 4.70 11.74
N ILE A 142 14.99 3.41 11.65
CA ILE A 142 14.83 2.63 10.41
C ILE A 142 13.35 2.54 10.01
N ALA A 143 12.44 2.38 10.98
CA ALA A 143 11.00 2.37 10.72
C ALA A 143 10.52 3.71 10.14
N VAL A 144 11.05 4.84 10.62
CA VAL A 144 10.75 6.17 10.03
C VAL A 144 11.28 6.29 8.61
N ASP A 145 12.50 5.82 8.36
CA ASP A 145 13.08 5.83 7.00
C ASP A 145 12.29 4.93 6.03
N LEU A 146 11.80 3.78 6.50
CA LEU A 146 10.89 2.93 5.74
C LEU A 146 9.57 3.65 5.43
N VAL A 147 8.97 4.37 6.38
CA VAL A 147 7.76 5.16 6.12
C VAL A 147 8.03 6.24 5.05
N ASN A 148 9.16 6.93 5.14
CA ASN A 148 9.55 7.95 4.16
C ASN A 148 9.77 7.33 2.77
N LEU A 149 10.45 6.18 2.69
CA LEU A 149 10.60 5.43 1.45
C LEU A 149 9.24 5.03 0.87
N GLY A 150 8.34 4.52 1.71
CA GLY A 150 6.99 4.16 1.30
C GLY A 150 6.21 5.34 0.72
N ASN A 151 6.28 6.51 1.37
CA ASN A 151 5.64 7.74 0.88
C ASN A 151 6.20 8.15 -0.49
N LEU A 152 7.53 8.15 -0.61
CA LEU A 152 8.21 8.51 -1.85
C LEU A 152 7.85 7.57 -2.99
N MET A 153 7.84 6.25 -2.75
CA MET A 153 7.47 5.23 -3.73
C MET A 153 6.00 5.35 -4.15
N GLN A 154 5.09 5.57 -3.19
CA GLN A 154 3.67 5.73 -3.46
C GLN A 154 3.36 6.96 -4.34
N GLU A 155 4.13 8.04 -4.21
CA GLU A 155 3.95 9.28 -4.97
C GLU A 155 4.81 9.38 -6.23
N PHE A 156 5.77 8.48 -6.41
CA PHE A 156 6.72 8.55 -7.51
C PHE A 156 6.04 8.27 -8.86
N PRO A 157 6.05 9.21 -9.82
CA PRO A 157 5.23 9.13 -11.03
C PRO A 157 5.87 8.33 -12.17
N LEU A 158 7.08 7.80 -11.98
CA LEU A 158 7.85 7.09 -13.01
C LEU A 158 8.04 5.61 -12.62
N GLY A 159 8.32 4.77 -13.62
CA GLY A 159 8.50 3.34 -13.43
C GLY A 159 7.18 2.57 -13.49
N ASN A 160 7.17 1.38 -12.91
CA ASN A 160 5.98 0.55 -12.82
C ASN A 160 5.17 0.94 -11.57
N GLU A 161 4.00 1.54 -11.77
CA GLU A 161 3.12 1.98 -10.68
C GLU A 161 2.72 0.82 -9.74
N ALA A 162 2.50 -0.38 -10.27
CA ALA A 162 2.14 -1.53 -9.46
C ALA A 162 3.31 -1.93 -8.54
N SER A 163 4.53 -2.07 -9.08
CA SER A 163 5.71 -2.41 -8.28
C SER A 163 6.06 -1.32 -7.27
N ASN A 164 5.90 -0.03 -7.63
CA ASN A 164 6.09 1.08 -6.70
C ASN A 164 5.12 0.99 -5.50
N LEU A 165 3.84 0.69 -5.77
CA LEU A 165 2.84 0.51 -4.72
C LEU A 165 3.11 -0.72 -3.85
N GLU A 166 3.56 -1.84 -4.42
CA GLU A 166 3.94 -3.01 -3.62
C GLU A 166 5.13 -2.71 -2.71
N THR A 167 6.17 -2.03 -3.23
CA THR A 167 7.31 -1.60 -2.40
C THR A 167 6.84 -0.67 -1.27
N ALA A 168 5.93 0.28 -1.55
CA ALA A 168 5.40 1.17 -0.53
C ALA A 168 4.63 0.42 0.57
N ILE A 169 3.77 -0.52 0.18
CA ILE A 169 3.03 -1.40 1.11
C ILE A 169 4.00 -2.19 1.99
N THR A 170 5.01 -2.81 1.38
CA THR A 170 6.07 -3.55 2.10
C THR A 170 6.79 -2.66 3.10
N CYS A 171 7.17 -1.44 2.72
CA CYS A 171 7.80 -0.49 3.63
C CYS A 171 6.93 -0.18 4.84
N TYR A 172 5.64 0.14 4.63
CA TYR A 172 4.72 0.45 5.72
C TYR A 172 4.44 -0.75 6.62
N GLN A 173 4.28 -1.95 6.07
CA GLN A 173 4.08 -3.18 6.84
C GLN A 173 5.28 -3.45 7.76
N ASN A 174 6.52 -3.36 7.24
CA ASN A 174 7.71 -3.56 8.06
C ASN A 174 7.88 -2.45 9.11
N ALA A 175 7.57 -1.19 8.77
CA ALA A 175 7.59 -0.11 9.75
C ALA A 175 6.60 -0.34 10.90
N LEU A 176 5.42 -0.91 10.62
CA LEU A 176 4.39 -1.22 11.63
C LEU A 176 4.76 -2.39 12.57
N GLU A 177 5.83 -3.14 12.29
CA GLU A 177 6.39 -4.09 13.27
C GLU A 177 7.09 -3.36 14.45
N VAL A 178 7.46 -2.09 14.26
CA VAL A 178 8.18 -1.27 15.25
C VAL A 178 7.35 -0.10 15.73
N CYS A 179 6.69 0.61 14.81
CA CYS A 179 5.70 1.63 15.14
C CYS A 179 4.45 0.91 15.66
N THR A 180 4.16 1.01 16.94
CA THR A 180 3.00 0.38 17.59
C THR A 180 2.14 1.41 18.30
N ARG A 181 1.04 0.98 18.94
CA ARG A 181 0.24 1.89 19.78
C ARG A 181 1.00 2.25 21.07
N GLU A 182 1.77 1.31 21.59
CA GLU A 182 2.56 1.46 22.81
C GLU A 182 3.83 2.30 22.57
N ALA A 183 4.38 2.24 21.35
CA ALA A 183 5.59 2.93 20.95
C ALA A 183 5.39 3.67 19.63
N MET A 184 5.62 4.99 19.61
CA MET A 184 5.45 5.83 18.41
C MET A 184 4.00 5.95 17.92
N LEU A 185 3.05 6.17 18.86
CA LEU A 185 1.62 6.25 18.58
C LEU A 185 1.22 7.14 17.39
N VAL A 186 1.87 8.31 17.25
CA VAL A 186 1.59 9.25 16.15
C VAL A 186 2.08 8.72 14.80
N ASP A 187 3.26 8.10 14.79
CA ASP A 187 3.84 7.47 13.60
C ASP A 187 3.06 6.23 13.20
N TRP A 188 2.66 5.37 14.17
CA TRP A 188 1.77 4.24 13.92
C TRP A 188 0.48 4.68 13.20
N ALA A 189 -0.20 5.71 13.71
CA ALA A 189 -1.43 6.20 13.09
C ALA A 189 -1.21 6.83 11.72
N MET A 190 -0.06 7.49 11.51
CA MET A 190 0.33 8.03 10.21
C MET A 190 0.60 6.91 9.20
N THR A 191 1.37 5.90 9.59
CA THR A 191 1.69 4.74 8.75
C THR A 191 0.44 3.96 8.40
N GLN A 192 -0.50 3.79 9.33
CA GLN A 192 -1.81 3.18 9.05
C GLN A 192 -2.59 3.97 7.99
N ASN A 193 -2.63 5.30 8.09
CA ASN A 193 -3.29 6.14 7.07
C ASN A 193 -2.63 6.01 5.69
N ASN A 194 -1.30 5.98 5.63
CA ASN A 194 -0.57 5.89 4.36
C ASN A 194 -0.71 4.50 3.74
N LEU A 195 -0.63 3.45 4.56
CA LEU A 195 -0.89 2.07 4.14
C LEU A 195 -2.32 1.88 3.61
N ALA A 196 -3.32 2.49 4.26
CA ALA A 196 -4.70 2.49 3.74
C ALA A 196 -4.78 3.13 2.36
N ALA A 197 -4.14 4.29 2.16
CA ALA A 197 -4.09 4.96 0.87
C ALA A 197 -3.38 4.10 -0.19
N ALA A 198 -2.32 3.40 0.17
CA ALA A 198 -1.62 2.48 -0.74
C ALA A 198 -2.50 1.28 -1.12
N TYR A 199 -3.15 0.62 -0.16
CA TYR A 199 -4.10 -0.46 -0.45
C TYR A 199 -5.28 -0.01 -1.34
N SER A 200 -5.78 1.21 -1.14
CA SER A 200 -6.90 1.73 -1.94
C SER A 200 -6.56 1.89 -3.43
N LYS A 201 -5.27 2.12 -3.73
CA LYS A 201 -4.73 2.28 -5.09
C LYS A 201 -4.08 1.02 -5.64
N ARG A 202 -3.92 -0.02 -4.81
CA ARG A 202 -3.17 -1.23 -5.15
C ARG A 202 -3.79 -1.94 -6.35
N ILE A 203 -2.96 -2.13 -7.39
CA ILE A 203 -3.36 -2.73 -8.66
C ILE A 203 -3.38 -4.25 -8.57
N LEU A 204 -2.49 -4.85 -7.78
CA LEU A 204 -2.33 -6.29 -7.63
C LEU A 204 -3.15 -6.85 -6.48
N GLY A 205 -3.33 -8.18 -6.48
CA GLY A 205 -4.09 -8.91 -5.47
C GLY A 205 -5.60 -8.87 -5.68
N ASP A 206 -6.33 -9.41 -4.70
CA ASP A 206 -7.79 -9.39 -4.72
C ASP A 206 -8.33 -8.01 -4.34
N LYS A 207 -9.12 -7.40 -5.23
CA LYS A 207 -9.65 -6.05 -5.04
C LYS A 207 -10.52 -5.94 -3.79
N ALA A 208 -11.31 -6.97 -3.48
CA ALA A 208 -12.18 -6.94 -2.31
C ALA A 208 -11.34 -6.96 -1.03
N GLN A 209 -10.31 -7.81 -0.96
CA GLN A 209 -9.38 -7.84 0.17
C GLN A 209 -8.58 -6.54 0.32
N ASN A 210 -8.15 -5.91 -0.78
CA ASN A 210 -7.47 -4.62 -0.73
C ASN A 210 -8.38 -3.53 -0.10
N LEU A 211 -9.68 -3.55 -0.40
CA LEU A 211 -10.64 -2.63 0.21
C LEU A 211 -10.88 -2.93 1.70
N GLU A 212 -10.96 -4.19 2.11
CA GLU A 212 -11.05 -4.53 3.55
C GLU A 212 -9.80 -4.07 4.31
N ASN A 213 -8.61 -4.25 3.74
CA ASN A 213 -7.36 -3.77 4.33
C ASN A 213 -7.34 -2.24 4.41
N THR A 214 -7.81 -1.54 3.37
CA THR A 214 -7.96 -0.07 3.35
C THR A 214 -8.84 0.41 4.51
N ILE A 215 -10.01 -0.19 4.67
CA ILE A 215 -10.97 0.15 5.73
C ILE A 215 -10.36 -0.08 7.11
N ALA A 216 -9.76 -1.25 7.34
CA ALA A 216 -9.14 -1.60 8.61
C ALA A 216 -8.02 -0.61 8.99
N CYS A 217 -7.15 -0.26 8.04
CA CYS A 217 -6.06 0.69 8.26
C CYS A 217 -6.59 2.12 8.56
N TYR A 218 -7.62 2.60 7.85
CA TYR A 218 -8.22 3.90 8.19
C TYR A 218 -8.91 3.90 9.57
N GLN A 219 -9.62 2.83 9.91
CA GLN A 219 -10.21 2.69 11.25
C GLN A 219 -9.14 2.71 12.34
N ASN A 220 -8.03 2.01 12.16
CA ASN A 220 -6.87 2.05 13.05
C ASN A 220 -6.33 3.48 13.21
N ALA A 221 -6.12 4.20 12.11
CA ALA A 221 -5.62 5.58 12.16
C ALA A 221 -6.56 6.52 12.93
N LEU A 222 -7.89 6.35 12.78
CA LEU A 222 -8.92 7.15 13.46
C LEU A 222 -8.97 6.96 14.97
N GLU A 223 -8.39 5.89 15.52
CA GLU A 223 -8.30 5.71 16.97
C GLU A 223 -7.38 6.74 17.64
N VAL A 224 -6.41 7.27 16.89
CA VAL A 224 -5.44 8.27 17.37
C VAL A 224 -5.75 9.64 16.77
N ARG A 225 -6.05 9.67 15.46
CA ARG A 225 -6.40 10.88 14.74
C ARG A 225 -7.86 11.21 15.01
N THR A 226 -8.17 11.76 16.18
CA THR A 226 -9.55 12.12 16.55
C THR A 226 -9.92 13.52 16.06
N ARG A 227 -11.22 13.82 16.03
CA ARG A 227 -11.74 15.13 15.67
C ARG A 227 -11.20 16.24 16.59
N GLU A 228 -11.06 15.97 17.88
CA GLU A 228 -10.66 16.96 18.88
C GLU A 228 -9.15 17.23 18.82
N ALA A 229 -8.34 16.19 18.62
CA ALA A 229 -6.90 16.31 18.62
C ALA A 229 -6.36 16.79 17.27
N MET A 230 -6.89 16.26 16.17
CA MET A 230 -6.37 16.48 14.81
C MET A 230 -7.53 16.60 13.81
N PRO A 231 -8.38 17.64 13.93
CA PRO A 231 -9.65 17.73 13.20
C PRO A 231 -9.50 17.57 11.69
N VAL A 232 -8.53 18.28 11.08
CA VAL A 232 -8.31 18.28 9.63
C VAL A 232 -7.89 16.89 9.14
N GLU A 233 -6.97 16.23 9.83
CA GLU A 233 -6.50 14.89 9.45
C GLU A 233 -7.59 13.83 9.68
N TRP A 234 -8.33 13.92 10.79
CA TRP A 234 -9.51 13.09 11.03
C TRP A 234 -10.52 13.23 9.88
N ALA A 235 -10.81 14.45 9.43
CA ALA A 235 -11.77 14.69 8.35
C ALA A 235 -11.28 14.19 6.98
N LYS A 236 -9.98 14.28 6.68
CA LYS A 236 -9.39 13.66 5.48
C LYS A 236 -9.56 12.14 5.52
N ILE A 237 -9.27 11.51 6.67
CA ILE A 237 -9.43 10.06 6.83
C ILE A 237 -10.91 9.66 6.72
N GLN A 238 -11.83 10.41 7.33
CA GLN A 238 -13.27 10.17 7.19
C GLN A 238 -13.72 10.21 5.73
N ASN A 239 -13.28 11.22 4.96
CA ASN A 239 -13.60 11.30 3.54
C ASN A 239 -13.04 10.10 2.73
N ASN A 240 -11.83 9.64 3.03
CA ASN A 240 -11.22 8.51 2.32
C ASN A 240 -11.85 7.17 2.73
N LEU A 241 -12.15 7.00 4.02
CA LEU A 241 -12.88 5.85 4.53
C LEU A 241 -14.28 5.75 3.93
N ALA A 242 -14.95 6.89 3.73
CA ALA A 242 -16.23 6.94 3.06
C ALA A 242 -16.15 6.41 1.61
N ILE A 243 -15.14 6.82 0.85
CA ILE A 243 -14.89 6.29 -0.51
C ILE A 243 -14.67 4.77 -0.45
N ALA A 244 -13.84 4.30 0.49
CA ALA A 244 -13.58 2.87 0.66
C ALA A 244 -14.86 2.08 0.99
N TYR A 245 -15.76 2.62 1.80
CA TYR A 245 -17.07 2.02 2.06
C TYR A 245 -17.98 2.02 0.82
N SER A 246 -18.02 3.12 0.05
CA SER A 246 -18.79 3.19 -1.20
C SER A 246 -18.35 2.12 -2.20
N ASP A 247 -17.03 1.88 -2.30
CA ASP A 247 -16.44 0.90 -3.22
C ASP A 247 -16.44 -0.54 -2.69
N ARG A 248 -16.74 -0.73 -1.39
CA ARG A 248 -16.64 -2.02 -0.70
C ARG A 248 -17.51 -3.09 -1.34
N MET A 249 -16.88 -4.18 -1.77
CA MET A 249 -17.55 -5.28 -2.50
C MET A 249 -18.14 -6.36 -1.57
N LEU A 250 -17.70 -6.42 -0.32
CA LEU A 250 -18.16 -7.39 0.67
C LEU A 250 -19.16 -6.76 1.65
N GLY A 251 -19.95 -7.61 2.31
CA GLY A 251 -20.97 -7.18 3.27
C GLY A 251 -22.28 -6.74 2.62
N ASP A 252 -23.11 -6.04 3.40
CA ASP A 252 -24.39 -5.52 2.92
C ASP A 252 -24.17 -4.17 2.19
N LYS A 253 -24.47 -4.14 0.89
CA LYS A 253 -24.25 -2.95 0.06
C LYS A 253 -25.01 -1.72 0.58
N ALA A 254 -26.21 -1.92 1.13
CA ALA A 254 -27.00 -0.81 1.64
C ALA A 254 -26.36 -0.20 2.88
N GLN A 255 -25.90 -1.03 3.83
CA GLN A 255 -25.19 -0.58 5.01
C GLN A 255 -23.86 0.10 4.65
N ASN A 256 -23.09 -0.46 3.71
CA ASN A 256 -21.83 0.15 3.25
C ASN A 256 -22.06 1.59 2.75
N LEU A 257 -23.14 1.84 2.00
CA LEU A 257 -23.48 3.19 1.54
C LEU A 257 -23.92 4.13 2.67
N GLU A 258 -24.65 3.63 3.67
CA GLU A 258 -24.98 4.45 4.84
C GLU A 258 -23.73 4.81 5.66
N ASP A 259 -22.79 3.87 5.82
CA ASP A 259 -21.52 4.12 6.51
C ASP A 259 -20.68 5.15 5.74
N ALA A 260 -20.64 5.07 4.41
CA ALA A 260 -20.00 6.06 3.56
C ALA A 260 -20.62 7.47 3.73
N ILE A 261 -21.94 7.56 3.66
CA ILE A 261 -22.68 8.83 3.84
C ILE A 261 -22.39 9.44 5.22
N ALA A 262 -22.39 8.62 6.29
CA ALA A 262 -22.07 9.08 7.62
C ALA A 262 -20.64 9.64 7.71
N CYS A 263 -19.66 8.95 7.13
CA CYS A 263 -18.28 9.39 7.09
C CYS A 263 -18.08 10.68 6.27
N PHE A 264 -18.78 10.86 5.15
CA PHE A 264 -18.72 12.14 4.42
C PHE A 264 -19.33 13.30 5.21
N HIS A 265 -20.46 13.09 5.89
CA HIS A 265 -21.05 14.11 6.77
C HIS A 265 -20.10 14.50 7.90
N ASN A 266 -19.45 13.53 8.54
CA ASN A 266 -18.40 13.76 9.52
C ASN A 266 -17.29 14.67 8.97
N ALA A 267 -16.80 14.41 7.75
CA ALA A 267 -15.77 15.26 7.13
C ALA A 267 -16.26 16.71 6.89
N LEU A 268 -17.51 16.90 6.47
CA LEU A 268 -18.10 18.23 6.27
C LEU A 268 -18.23 19.06 7.56
N GLU A 269 -18.28 18.43 8.73
CA GLU A 269 -18.28 19.15 10.01
C GLU A 269 -16.96 19.89 10.29
N VAL A 270 -15.87 19.49 9.63
CA VAL A 270 -14.54 20.09 9.76
C VAL A 270 -14.13 20.87 8.51
N PHE A 271 -14.68 20.54 7.35
CA PHE A 271 -14.44 21.24 6.10
C PHE A 271 -15.56 22.23 5.77
N PRO A 272 -15.75 23.35 6.51
CA PRO A 272 -16.71 24.36 6.07
C PRO A 272 -16.22 25.02 4.79
N ARG A 273 -17.14 25.23 3.86
CA ARG A 273 -16.92 25.82 2.53
C ARG A 273 -15.94 27.00 2.49
N LYS A 274 -16.00 27.92 3.46
CA LYS A 274 -15.15 29.13 3.45
C LYS A 274 -13.68 28.84 3.75
N ALA A 275 -13.40 27.89 4.64
CA ALA A 275 -12.04 27.59 5.08
C ALA A 275 -11.37 26.53 4.20
N PHE A 276 -12.17 25.57 3.71
CA PHE A 276 -11.71 24.43 2.90
C PHE A 276 -12.61 24.27 1.67
N PRO A 277 -12.63 25.26 0.75
CA PRO A 277 -13.56 25.25 -0.37
C PRO A 277 -13.39 24.03 -1.27
N PHE A 278 -12.15 23.60 -1.51
CA PHE A 278 -11.86 22.45 -2.37
C PHE A 278 -12.26 21.13 -1.70
N GLU A 279 -11.84 20.89 -0.46
CA GLU A 279 -12.20 19.68 0.28
C GLU A 279 -13.72 19.59 0.49
N TRP A 280 -14.36 20.72 0.83
CA TRP A 280 -15.82 20.78 0.94
C TRP A 280 -16.47 20.37 -0.38
N ALA A 281 -16.10 20.98 -1.52
CA ALA A 281 -16.71 20.67 -2.81
C ALA A 281 -16.47 19.22 -3.26
N ARG A 282 -15.27 18.68 -3.01
CA ARG A 282 -14.96 17.27 -3.25
C ARG A 282 -15.83 16.34 -2.41
N THR A 283 -15.99 16.62 -1.12
CA THR A 283 -16.87 15.84 -0.24
C THR A 283 -18.34 15.95 -0.65
N GLN A 284 -18.79 17.13 -1.09
CA GLN A 284 -20.14 17.31 -1.66
C GLN A 284 -20.33 16.44 -2.91
N ASN A 285 -19.38 16.44 -3.85
CA ASN A 285 -19.46 15.59 -5.04
C ASN A 285 -19.57 14.10 -4.68
N ASN A 286 -18.78 13.64 -3.71
CA ASN A 286 -18.80 12.24 -3.29
C ASN A 286 -20.09 11.86 -2.55
N LEU A 287 -20.66 12.78 -1.75
CA LEU A 287 -21.99 12.61 -1.18
C LEU A 287 -23.04 12.47 -2.28
N ALA A 288 -22.95 13.28 -3.33
CA ALA A 288 -23.89 13.20 -4.43
C ALA A 288 -23.91 11.80 -5.09
N ILE A 289 -22.73 11.25 -5.37
CA ILE A 289 -22.57 9.88 -5.89
C ILE A 289 -23.16 8.87 -4.90
N ALA A 290 -22.81 8.96 -3.61
CA ALA A 290 -23.30 8.03 -2.59
C ALA A 290 -24.83 8.07 -2.43
N TYR A 291 -25.45 9.25 -2.52
CA TYR A 291 -26.92 9.40 -2.51
C TYR A 291 -27.58 8.89 -3.80
N SER A 292 -26.92 9.05 -4.95
CA SER A 292 -27.40 8.47 -6.22
C SER A 292 -27.45 6.94 -6.16
N ASP A 293 -26.44 6.32 -5.55
CA ASP A 293 -26.35 4.87 -5.37
C ASP A 293 -27.13 4.33 -4.17
N ARG A 294 -27.61 5.20 -3.28
CA ARG A 294 -28.23 4.84 -2.00
C ARG A 294 -29.46 3.96 -2.18
N ILE A 295 -29.44 2.81 -1.51
CA ILE A 295 -30.48 1.77 -1.60
C ILE A 295 -31.64 2.03 -0.63
N LEU A 296 -31.35 2.57 0.56
CA LEU A 296 -32.36 2.83 1.59
C LEU A 296 -33.04 4.18 1.41
N GLY A 297 -34.26 4.30 1.92
CA GLY A 297 -35.05 5.53 1.86
C GLY A 297 -35.90 5.66 0.60
N ASP A 298 -36.43 6.86 0.39
CA ASP A 298 -37.22 7.17 -0.81
C ASP A 298 -36.27 7.51 -1.98
N LYS A 299 -36.43 6.79 -3.08
CA LYS A 299 -35.54 6.95 -4.25
C LYS A 299 -35.60 8.34 -4.87
N ALA A 300 -36.78 8.98 -4.89
CA ALA A 300 -36.88 10.32 -5.46
C ALA A 300 -36.17 11.33 -4.56
N GLN A 301 -36.33 11.22 -3.24
CA GLN A 301 -35.61 12.06 -2.29
C GLN A 301 -34.09 11.87 -2.38
N ASN A 302 -33.61 10.62 -2.48
CA ASN A 302 -32.18 10.35 -2.63
C ASN A 302 -31.59 11.03 -3.88
N LEU A 303 -32.32 11.03 -5.00
CA LEU A 303 -31.88 11.72 -6.22
C LEU A 303 -31.92 13.25 -6.09
N GLU A 304 -32.94 13.81 -5.42
CA GLU A 304 -33.00 15.24 -5.14
C GLU A 304 -31.83 15.69 -4.24
N ASP A 305 -31.50 14.89 -3.22
CA ASP A 305 -30.35 15.13 -2.34
C ASP A 305 -29.03 15.05 -3.14
N ALA A 306 -28.88 14.06 -4.03
CA ALA A 306 -27.72 13.93 -4.91
C ALA A 306 -27.56 15.17 -5.82
N ILE A 307 -28.64 15.63 -6.45
CA ILE A 307 -28.64 16.84 -7.30
C ILE A 307 -28.21 18.06 -6.48
N ALA A 308 -28.74 18.23 -5.26
CA ALA A 308 -28.38 19.33 -4.39
C ALA A 308 -26.88 19.30 -4.02
N PHE A 309 -26.32 18.12 -3.77
CA PHE A 309 -24.90 17.96 -3.48
C PHE A 309 -23.99 18.22 -4.70
N HIS A 310 -24.36 17.77 -5.91
CA HIS A 310 -23.62 18.16 -7.13
C HIS A 310 -23.69 19.67 -7.37
N GLN A 311 -24.85 20.31 -7.19
CA GLN A 311 -25.00 21.76 -7.32
C GLN A 311 -24.08 22.50 -6.34
N ASN A 312 -24.00 22.06 -5.09
CA ASN A 312 -23.09 22.60 -4.10
C ASN A 312 -21.62 22.48 -4.55
N ALA A 313 -21.20 21.30 -5.03
CA ALA A 313 -19.83 21.08 -5.52
C ALA A 313 -19.49 22.03 -6.69
N LEU A 314 -20.42 22.23 -7.63
CA LEU A 314 -20.26 23.10 -8.81
C LEU A 314 -20.15 24.60 -8.47
N GLU A 315 -20.51 25.01 -7.25
CA GLU A 315 -20.24 26.38 -6.80
C GLU A 315 -18.75 26.66 -6.61
N ILE A 316 -17.93 25.61 -6.47
CA ILE A 316 -16.47 25.71 -6.36
C ILE A 316 -15.81 25.11 -7.59
N HIS A 317 -16.20 23.88 -7.99
CA HIS A 317 -15.73 23.20 -9.18
C HIS A 317 -16.26 23.92 -10.43
N THR A 318 -15.61 25.00 -10.81
CA THR A 318 -15.95 25.79 -12.00
C THR A 318 -15.02 25.43 -13.14
N ARG A 319 -15.46 25.64 -14.38
CA ARG A 319 -14.64 25.41 -15.57
C ARG A 319 -13.33 26.22 -15.53
N GLU A 320 -13.34 27.38 -14.89
CA GLU A 320 -12.20 28.28 -14.79
C GLU A 320 -11.22 27.89 -13.68
N ALA A 321 -11.71 27.52 -12.49
CA ALA A 321 -10.85 27.25 -11.33
C ALA A 321 -10.45 25.76 -11.20
N PHE A 322 -11.29 24.84 -11.69
CA PHE A 322 -11.14 23.39 -11.54
C PHE A 322 -11.78 22.65 -12.74
N PRO A 323 -11.23 22.80 -13.96
CA PRO A 323 -11.85 22.29 -15.18
C PRO A 323 -12.03 20.77 -15.19
N PHE A 324 -11.14 20.03 -14.53
CA PHE A 324 -11.20 18.57 -14.44
C PHE A 324 -12.31 18.13 -13.50
N GLU A 325 -12.34 18.67 -12.28
CA GLU A 325 -13.35 18.40 -11.28
C GLU A 325 -14.74 18.85 -11.75
N TRP A 326 -14.84 20.01 -12.41
CA TRP A 326 -16.09 20.48 -13.02
C TRP A 326 -16.62 19.48 -14.05
N ALA A 327 -15.75 18.94 -14.91
CA ALA A 327 -16.15 17.99 -15.93
C ALA A 327 -16.64 16.66 -15.34
N ILE A 328 -16.01 16.19 -14.26
CA ILE A 328 -16.47 15.00 -13.53
C ILE A 328 -17.84 15.28 -12.89
N THR A 329 -17.94 16.34 -12.08
CA THR A 329 -19.18 16.69 -11.37
C THR A 329 -20.37 16.99 -12.30
N GLN A 330 -20.14 17.43 -13.54
CA GLN A 330 -21.20 17.66 -14.54
C GLN A 330 -21.67 16.39 -15.27
N ASN A 331 -20.85 15.35 -15.30
CA ASN A 331 -21.13 14.11 -16.04
C ASN A 331 -21.77 13.02 -15.16
N ASP A 332 -21.60 13.13 -13.84
CA ASP A 332 -22.24 12.29 -12.83
C ASP A 332 -23.66 12.78 -12.49
#